data_AF-A0A497IGK5-F1
#
_entry.id   AF-A0A497IGK5-F1
#
_cell.length_a   1.000
_cell.length_b   1.000
_cell.length_c   1.000
_cell.angle_alpha   90.00
_cell.angle_beta   90.00
_cell.angle_gamma   90.00
#
_symmetry.space_group_name_H-M   'P 1'
#
loop_
_entity.id
_entity.type
_entity.pdbx_description
1 polymer ?
#
loop_
_entity_poly.entity_id
_entity_poly.type
_entity_poly.pdbx_seq_one_letter_code
_entity_poly.pdbx_strand_id
1 'polypeptide(L)' 'MKVFRNMQNIGTRWIKGERFRLLFVGTSRREAERKAEMIRNRGYHARVIDTAAGWGVYEGGKRKKR' A
#
# COMPACT_ATOMS: atom_id res chain seq x y z
N MET A 1 18.21 22.07 9.36
CA MET A 1 17.06 21.15 9.25
C MET A 1 17.44 19.96 8.39
N LYS A 2 17.48 18.74 8.92
CA LYS A 2 17.46 17.50 8.13
C LYS A 2 17.08 16.36 9.07
N VAL A 3 15.77 16.22 9.29
CA VAL A 3 15.22 15.16 10.11
C VAL A 3 15.17 13.89 9.24
N PHE A 4 16.28 13.16 9.19
CA PHE A 4 16.30 11.78 8.73
C PHE A 4 15.77 10.88 9.86
N ARG A 5 14.46 10.97 10.15
CA ARG A 5 13.74 10.00 10.97
C ARG A 5 12.52 9.55 10.20
N ASN A 6 12.57 8.33 9.68
CA ASN A 6 11.49 7.33 9.76
C ASN A 6 11.68 6.20 8.73
N MET A 7 12.87 5.59 8.72
CA MET A 7 13.14 4.37 7.95
C MET A 7 12.76 3.08 8.71
N GLN A 8 11.81 3.14 9.68
CA GLN A 8 11.49 1.99 10.55
C GLN A 8 10.00 1.85 10.98
N ASN A 9 9.02 2.38 10.23
CA ASN A 9 7.59 2.17 10.61
C ASN A 9 6.61 1.98 9.45
N ILE A 10 7.08 1.46 8.32
CA ILE A 10 6.28 1.32 7.10
C ILE A 10 5.51 -0.02 7.10
N GLY A 11 4.88 -0.38 8.21
CA GLY A 11 4.05 -1.58 8.26
C GLY A 11 2.64 -1.30 7.78
N THR A 12 2.05 -0.21 8.24
CA THR A 12 0.61 0.03 8.13
C THR A 12 0.26 1.52 8.13
N ARG A 13 -0.68 1.93 7.28
CA ARG A 13 -1.21 3.29 7.13
C ARG A 13 -2.73 3.29 7.23
N TRP A 14 -3.29 4.27 7.92
CA TRP A 14 -4.73 4.52 7.92
C TRP A 14 -5.13 5.31 6.67
N ILE A 15 -6.09 4.81 5.92
CA ILE A 15 -6.58 5.42 4.68
C ILE A 15 -8.11 5.41 4.74
N LYS A 16 -8.73 6.60 4.77
CA LYS A 16 -10.19 6.76 4.83
C LYS A 16 -10.87 5.93 5.93
N GLY A 17 -10.26 5.86 7.11
CA GLY A 17 -10.80 5.12 8.26
C GLY A 17 -10.52 3.61 8.27
N GLU A 18 -9.83 3.09 7.25
CA GLU A 18 -9.41 1.69 7.20
C GLU A 18 -7.90 1.56 7.41
N ARG A 19 -7.46 0.52 8.11
CA ARG A 19 -6.03 0.22 8.30
C ARG A 19 -5.53 -0.63 7.14
N PHE A 20 -4.52 -0.13 6.44
CA PHE A 20 -3.85 -0.85 5.36
C PHE A 20 -2.42 -1.20 5.74
N ARG A 21 -1.91 -2.34 5.28
CA ARG A 21 -0.53 -2.81 5.42
C ARG A 21 0.25 -2.60 4.13
N LEU A 22 1.46 -2.05 4.20
CA LEU A 22 2.34 -1.99 3.04
C LEU A 22 2.84 -3.41 2.70
N LEU A 23 2.64 -3.85 1.47
CA LEU A 23 3.12 -5.16 0.98
C LEU A 23 4.26 -5.04 -0.02
N PHE A 24 4.31 -3.96 -0.79
CA PHE A 24 5.30 -3.81 -1.84
C PHE A 24 5.59 -2.34 -2.10
N VAL A 25 6.84 -2.01 -2.43
CA VAL A 25 7.25 -0.71 -2.97
C VAL A 25 8.06 -0.98 -4.22
N GLY A 26 7.71 -0.34 -5.33
CA GLY A 26 8.43 -0.44 -6.59
C GLY A 26 8.62 0.94 -7.23
N THR A 27 9.59 1.06 -8.12
CA THR A 27 9.84 2.30 -8.85
C THR A 27 8.82 2.55 -9.96
N SER A 28 8.13 1.51 -10.44
CA SER A 28 7.13 1.59 -11.50
C SER A 28 5.71 1.59 -10.98
N ARG A 29 4.96 2.65 -11.33
CA ARG A 29 3.52 2.74 -11.04
C ARG A 29 2.74 1.58 -11.64
N ARG A 30 3.07 1.19 -12.88
CA ARG A 30 2.40 0.11 -13.62
C ARG A 30 2.56 -1.24 -12.93
N GLU A 31 3.73 -1.50 -12.34
CA GLU A 31 3.96 -2.71 -11.55
C GLU A 31 3.15 -2.70 -10.24
N ALA A 32 3.13 -1.56 -9.54
CA ALA A 32 2.36 -1.39 -8.32
C ALA A 32 0.85 -1.56 -8.58
N GLU A 33 0.34 -1.03 -9.69
CA GLU A 33 -1.06 -1.20 -10.11
C GLU A 33 -1.41 -2.67 -10.40
N ARG A 34 -0.56 -3.41 -11.13
CA ARG A 34 -0.76 -4.85 -11.35
C ARG A 34 -0.79 -5.65 -10.04
N LYS A 35 0.12 -5.34 -9.11
CA LYS A 35 0.14 -6.00 -7.78
C LYS A 35 -1.11 -5.68 -6.96
N ALA A 36 -1.54 -4.42 -6.97
CA ALA A 36 -2.78 -4.02 -6.30
C ALA A 36 -4.01 -4.73 -6.90
N GLU A 37 -4.05 -4.90 -8.22
CA GLU A 37 -5.10 -5.66 -8.89
C GLU A 37 -5.10 -7.14 -8.47
N MET A 38 -3.94 -7.80 -8.42
CA MET A 38 -3.84 -9.18 -7.93
C MET A 38 -4.38 -9.34 -6.49
N ILE A 39 -4.07 -8.38 -5.61
CA ILE A 39 -4.58 -8.36 -4.22
C ILE A 39 -6.10 -8.17 -4.20
N ARG A 40 -6.64 -7.29 -5.05
CA ARG A 40 -8.10 -7.09 -5.20
C ARG A 40 -8.79 -8.34 -5.72
N ASN A 41 -8.20 -9.05 -6.67
CA ASN A 41 -8.72 -10.30 -7.23
C ASN A 41 -8.74 -11.43 -6.19
N ARG A 42 -7.84 -11.40 -5.21
CA ARG A 42 -7.88 -12.28 -4.02
C ARG A 42 -8.95 -11.90 -3.00
N GLY A 43 -9.69 -10.83 -3.25
CA GLY A 43 -10.77 -10.33 -2.41
C GLY A 43 -10.31 -9.41 -1.28
N TYR A 44 -9.14 -8.79 -1.37
CA TYR A 44 -8.66 -7.81 -0.39
C TYR A 44 -8.81 -6.38 -0.92
N HIS A 45 -8.87 -5.40 0.00
CA HIS A 45 -8.76 -4.01 -0.40
C HIS A 45 -7.30 -3.73 -0.80
N ALA A 46 -7.06 -2.99 -1.87
CA ALA A 46 -5.70 -2.57 -2.22
C ALA A 46 -5.64 -1.13 -2.73
N ARG A 47 -4.64 -0.38 -2.29
CA ARG A 47 -4.37 1.01 -2.67
C ARG A 47 -2.93 1.14 -3.18
N VAL A 48 -2.76 1.92 -4.23
CA VAL A 48 -1.43 2.35 -4.71
C VAL A 48 -1.24 3.79 -4.26
N ILE A 49 -0.12 4.07 -3.61
CA ILE A 49 0.19 5.38 -3.03
C ILE A 49 1.61 5.77 -3.43
N ASP A 50 1.79 7.01 -3.83
CA ASP A 50 3.12 7.57 -4.06
C ASP A 50 3.87 7.75 -2.75
N THR A 51 5.14 7.37 -2.72
CA THR A 51 6.02 7.38 -1.55
C THR A 51 7.38 7.93 -1.95
N ALA A 52 8.18 8.34 -0.97
CA ALA A 52 9.54 8.83 -1.23
C ALA A 52 10.45 7.81 -1.94
N ALA A 53 10.11 6.52 -1.89
CA ALA A 53 10.86 5.43 -2.53
C ALA A 53 10.20 4.92 -3.84
N GLY A 54 9.13 5.56 -4.31
CA GLY A 54 8.35 5.15 -5.48
C GLY A 54 6.90 4.79 -5.12
N TRP A 55 6.32 3.81 -5.79
CA TRP A 55 4.91 3.45 -5.66
C TRP A 55 4.70 2.29 -4.69
N GLY A 56 4.06 2.59 -3.56
CA GLY A 56 3.71 1.62 -2.51
C GLY A 56 2.34 0.98 -2.74
N VAL A 57 2.26 -0.34 -2.57
CA VAL A 57 1.03 -1.14 -2.62
C VAL A 57 0.63 -1.53 -1.21
N TYR A 58 -0.54 -1.03 -0.82
CA TYR A 58 -1.10 -1.19 0.51
C TYR A 58 -2.30 -2.14 0.45
N GLU A 59 -2.30 -3.20 1.25
CA GLU A 59 -3.39 -4.16 1.42
C GLU A 59 -4.23 -3.81 2.64
N GLY A 60 -5.55 -3.73 2.47
CA GLY A 60 -6.51 -3.53 3.55
C GLY A 60 -7.24 -4.83 3.90
N GLY A 61 -8.28 -4.69 4.71
CA GLY A 61 -9.11 -5.82 5.09
C GLY A 61 -9.68 -6.59 3.90
N LYS A 62 -10.06 -7.84 4.14
CA LYS A 62 -10.76 -8.67 3.16
C LYS A 62 -12.11 -8.03 2.84
N ARG A 63 -12.40 -7.81 1.56
CA ARG A 63 -13.69 -7.35 1.07
C ARG A 63 -14.72 -8.42 1.42
N LYS A 64 -15.53 -8.19 2.44
CA LYS A 64 -16.68 -9.06 2.73
C LYS A 64 -17.58 -9.02 1.49
N LYS A 65 -17.77 -10.16 0.81
CA LYS A 65 -18.86 -10.31 -0.17
C LYS A 65 -20.13 -9.97 0.59
N ARG A 66 -20.73 -8.85 0.24
CA ARG A 66 -22.00 -8.40 0.76
C ARG A 66 -23.08 -8.84 -0.21
#